data_AF-E4PFH7-F1
#
_entry.id   AF-E4PFH7-F1
#
_cell.length_a   1.000
_cell.length_b   1.000
_cell.length_c   1.000
_cell.angle_alpha   90.00
_cell.angle_beta   90.00
_cell.angle_gamma   90.00
#
_symmetry.space_group_name_H-M   'P 1'
#
loop_
_entity.id
_entity.type
_entity.pdbx_description
1 polymer ?
#
loop_
_entity_poly.entity_id
_entity_poly.type
_entity_poly.pdbx_seq_one_letter_code
_entity_poly.pdbx_strand_id
1 'polypeptide(L)'
;MELKTASNKGYDAVTEIGLEVEIKATQSNSVAFRSQPQHTIIIKILRDGTFEEIYNGPGALVWEQFKGKRLPSNGQFQVSLNKLRQLNQTVAQADRVPRAI
;
A
#
# COMPACT_ATOMS: atom_id res chain seq x y z
N MET A 1 -13.39 -7.89 -6.86
CA MET A 1 -12.28 -7.00 -7.33
C MET A 1 -11.86 -7.40 -8.73
N GLU A 2 -11.46 -6.42 -9.55
CA GLU A 2 -10.91 -6.64 -10.89
C GLU A 2 -9.43 -6.22 -10.90
N LEU A 3 -8.53 -7.13 -11.32
CA LEU A 3 -7.12 -6.80 -11.53
C LEU A 3 -6.96 -6.05 -12.84
N LYS A 4 -6.10 -5.03 -12.85
CA LYS A 4 -5.76 -4.31 -14.07
C LYS A 4 -4.54 -4.93 -14.73
N THR A 5 -4.39 -4.64 -16.02
CA THR A 5 -3.19 -5.02 -16.76
C THR A 5 -1.94 -4.42 -16.11
N ALA A 6 -0.81 -5.14 -16.21
CA ALA A 6 0.44 -4.62 -15.69
C ALA A 6 0.79 -3.27 -16.34
N SER A 7 1.50 -2.41 -15.59
CA SER A 7 1.92 -1.06 -16.01
C SER A 7 0.82 0.01 -16.03
N ASN A 8 -0.32 -0.21 -15.37
CA ASN A 8 -1.25 0.88 -15.09
C ASN A 8 -0.63 1.88 -14.10
N LYS A 9 -0.86 3.16 -14.35
CA LYS A 9 -0.29 4.23 -13.53
C LYS A 9 -1.14 4.41 -12.27
N GLY A 10 -0.60 3.99 -11.13
CA GLY A 10 -1.07 4.41 -9.80
C GLY A 10 -1.98 3.43 -9.06
N TYR A 11 -2.41 2.33 -9.68
CA TYR A 11 -3.18 1.27 -9.03
C TYR A 11 -3.07 -0.06 -9.80
N ASP A 12 -3.30 -1.17 -9.10
CA ASP A 12 -3.18 -2.53 -9.63
C ASP A 12 -4.55 -3.23 -9.72
N ALA A 13 -5.52 -2.77 -8.94
CA ALA A 13 -6.87 -3.34 -8.90
C ALA A 13 -7.92 -2.27 -8.66
N VAL A 14 -9.16 -2.57 -9.02
CA VAL A 14 -10.35 -1.77 -8.69
C VAL A 14 -11.37 -2.66 -7.99
N THR A 15 -11.94 -2.19 -6.88
CA THR A 15 -13.04 -2.89 -6.20
C THR A 15 -14.35 -2.80 -6.97
N GLU A 16 -15.35 -3.60 -6.58
CA GLU A 16 -16.70 -3.53 -7.15
C GLU A 16 -17.38 -2.17 -6.94
N ILE A 17 -16.96 -1.42 -5.92
CA ILE A 17 -17.45 -0.07 -5.63
C ILE A 17 -16.58 1.05 -6.24
N GLY A 18 -15.64 0.70 -7.13
CA GLY A 18 -14.80 1.67 -7.85
C GLY A 18 -13.58 2.19 -7.09
N LEU A 19 -13.29 1.69 -5.88
CA LEU A 19 -12.06 2.03 -5.14
C LEU A 19 -10.82 1.51 -5.87
N GLU A 20 -9.92 2.42 -6.26
CA GLU A 20 -8.60 2.08 -6.82
C GLU A 20 -7.64 1.63 -5.72
N VAL A 21 -6.97 0.49 -5.93
CA VAL A 21 -6.07 -0.13 -4.96
C VAL A 21 -4.69 -0.35 -5.57
N GLU A 22 -3.67 0.27 -4.98
CA GLU A 22 -2.26 -0.01 -5.27
C GLU A 22 -1.74 -1.12 -4.35
N ILE A 23 -1.27 -2.22 -4.91
CA ILE A 23 -0.78 -3.40 -4.22
C ILE A 23 0.74 -3.45 -4.33
N LYS A 24 1.44 -3.46 -3.19
CA LYS A 24 2.90 -3.63 -3.18
C LYS A 24 3.30 -4.87 -2.41
N ALA A 25 4.00 -5.77 -3.09
CA ALA A 25 4.69 -6.89 -2.47
C ALA A 25 6.18 -6.57 -2.33
N THR A 26 6.78 -6.91 -1.18
CA THR A 26 8.20 -6.66 -0.94
C THR A 26 8.82 -7.79 -0.12
N GLN A 27 10.07 -8.12 -0.41
CA GLN A 27 10.93 -8.90 0.50
C GLN A 27 11.83 -8.00 1.36
N SER A 28 11.77 -6.67 1.17
CA SER A 28 12.56 -5.66 1.91
C SER A 28 11.84 -5.15 3.17
N ASN A 29 12.43 -4.17 3.86
CA ASN A 29 11.89 -3.55 5.09
C ASN A 29 11.19 -2.21 4.83
N SER A 30 11.00 -1.85 3.56
CA SER A 30 10.28 -0.65 3.13
C SER A 30 9.60 -0.87 1.79
N VAL A 31 8.65 0.01 1.49
CA VAL A 31 8.02 0.17 0.17
C VAL A 31 8.16 1.62 -0.28
N ALA A 32 7.99 1.85 -1.58
CA ALA A 32 8.15 3.14 -2.21
C ALA A 32 6.89 3.56 -2.97
N PHE A 33 6.55 4.84 -2.88
CA PHE A 33 5.40 5.46 -3.55
C PHE A 33 5.87 6.63 -4.42
N ARG A 34 5.33 6.69 -5.64
CA ARG A 34 5.57 7.81 -6.58
C ARG A 34 4.48 8.87 -6.51
N SER A 35 3.28 8.48 -6.10
CA SER A 35 2.08 9.31 -5.96
C SER A 35 1.24 8.82 -4.80
N GLN A 36 0.32 9.64 -4.31
CA GLN A 36 -0.65 9.24 -3.30
C GLN A 36 -1.63 8.23 -3.89
N PRO A 37 -1.71 6.99 -3.35
CA PRO A 37 -2.75 6.06 -3.75
C PRO A 37 -4.08 6.45 -3.08
N GLN A 38 -5.20 6.07 -3.69
CA GLN A 38 -6.50 6.15 -3.02
C GLN A 38 -6.56 5.15 -1.85
N HIS A 39 -6.19 3.90 -2.13
CA HIS A 39 -6.06 2.82 -1.15
C HIS A 39 -4.81 2.00 -1.44
N THR A 40 -4.19 1.41 -0.42
CA THR A 40 -3.05 0.51 -0.65
C THR A 40 -3.06 -0.73 0.23
N ILE A 41 -2.63 -1.85 -0.37
CA ILE A 41 -2.38 -3.11 0.32
C ILE A 41 -0.89 -3.42 0.21
N ILE A 42 -0.23 -3.59 1.36
CA ILE A 42 1.20 -3.87 1.45
C ILE A 42 1.41 -5.27 2.00
N ILE A 43 2.15 -6.08 1.25
CA ILE A 43 2.44 -7.47 1.58
C ILE A 43 3.95 -7.65 1.74
N LYS A 44 4.37 -8.26 2.85
CA LYS A 44 5.73 -8.75 3.05
C LYS A 44 5.80 -10.20 2.65
N ILE A 45 6.66 -10.53 1.70
CA ILE A 45 7.01 -11.91 1.37
C ILE A 45 8.17 -12.32 2.29
N LEU A 46 7.99 -13.41 3.02
CA LEU A 46 8.97 -13.98 3.95
C LEU A 46 9.91 -14.96 3.22
N ARG A 47 11.02 -15.32 3.88
CA ARG A 47 12.06 -16.17 3.27
C ARG A 47 11.60 -17.60 2.98
N ASP A 48 10.64 -18.08 3.75
CA ASP A 48 10.01 -19.39 3.58
C ASP A 48 8.93 -19.41 2.49
N GLY A 49 8.75 -18.30 1.77
CA GLY A 49 7.73 -18.15 0.74
C GLY A 49 6.32 -17.82 1.27
N THR A 50 6.13 -17.78 2.59
CA THR A 50 4.89 -17.28 3.19
C THR A 50 4.82 -15.75 3.08
N PHE A 51 3.66 -15.17 3.40
CA PHE A 51 3.49 -13.73 3.34
C PHE A 51 2.67 -13.19 4.51
N GLU A 52 2.83 -11.89 4.73
CA GLU A 52 2.14 -11.15 5.78
C GLU A 52 1.55 -9.86 5.20
N GLU A 53 0.30 -9.58 5.52
CA GLU A 53 -0.33 -8.28 5.26
C GLU A 53 0.18 -7.26 6.28
N ILE A 54 0.91 -6.24 5.80
CA ILE A 54 1.51 -5.20 6.63
C ILE A 54 0.55 -4.01 6.81
N TYR A 55 -0.19 -3.68 5.75
CA TYR A 55 -1.13 -2.56 5.70
C TYR A 55 -2.22 -2.84 4.69
N ASN A 56 -3.45 -2.48 5.04
CA ASN A 56 -4.61 -2.49 4.14
C ASN A 56 -5.50 -1.32 4.58
N GLY A 57 -5.48 -0.22 3.84
CA GLY A 57 -6.21 0.98 4.23
C GLY A 57 -6.02 2.17 3.28
N PRO A 58 -6.59 3.33 3.65
CA PRO A 58 -6.52 4.56 2.85
C PRO A 58 -5.08 4.97 2.58
N GLY A 59 -4.77 5.33 1.34
CA GLY A 59 -3.42 5.76 0.95
C GLY A 59 -3.01 7.09 1.57
N ALA A 60 -3.99 7.94 1.92
CA ALA A 60 -3.76 9.23 2.57
C ALA A 60 -3.00 9.10 3.90
N LEU A 61 -3.29 8.08 4.72
CA LEU A 61 -2.59 7.88 6.01
C LEU A 61 -1.09 7.63 5.83
N VAL A 62 -0.73 6.91 4.76
CA VAL A 62 0.65 6.67 4.37
C VAL A 62 1.26 7.95 3.78
N TRP A 63 0.53 8.65 2.91
CA TRP A 63 1.02 9.83 2.21
C TRP A 63 1.29 11.03 3.13
N GLU A 64 0.50 11.20 4.20
CA GLU A 64 0.75 12.22 5.22
C GLU A 64 2.14 12.07 5.88
N GLN A 65 2.73 10.87 5.89
CA GLN A 65 4.08 10.67 6.39
C GLN A 65 5.16 11.35 5.53
N PHE A 66 4.80 11.81 4.33
CA PHE A 66 5.70 12.49 3.40
C PHE A 66 5.49 14.00 3.36
N LYS A 67 4.46 14.52 4.04
CA LYS A 67 4.15 15.95 4.06
C LYS A 67 5.34 16.75 4.57
N GLY A 68 5.70 17.80 3.82
CA GLY A 68 6.86 18.65 4.11
C GLY A 68 8.23 18.03 3.81
N LYS A 69 8.29 16.77 3.33
CA LYS A 69 9.56 16.15 2.92
C LYS A 69 9.89 16.53 1.47
N ARG A 70 11.17 16.77 1.20
CA ARG A 70 11.66 16.94 -0.17
C ARG A 70 11.55 15.62 -0.93
N LEU A 71 11.00 15.67 -2.14
CA LEU A 71 10.97 14.50 -3.03
C LEU A 71 12.41 14.01 -3.29
N PRO A 72 12.72 12.73 -3.04
CA PRO A 72 14.04 12.19 -3.33
C PRO A 72 14.36 12.22 -4.83
N SER A 73 15.64 12.20 -5.19
CA SER A 73 16.10 12.29 -6.59
C SER A 73 15.59 11.16 -7.50
N ASN A 74 15.26 10.00 -6.93
CA ASN A 74 14.66 8.87 -7.65
C ASN A 74 13.13 9.00 -7.85
N GLY A 75 12.55 10.14 -7.43
CA GLY A 75 11.13 10.46 -7.58
C GLY A 75 10.21 9.59 -6.72
N GLN A 76 10.71 9.00 -5.63
CA GLN A 76 9.95 8.06 -4.80
C GLN A 76 10.11 8.37 -3.32
N PHE A 77 9.00 8.46 -2.60
CA PHE A 77 9.01 8.45 -1.14
C PHE A 77 9.04 7.02 -0.62
N GLN A 78 9.87 6.77 0.40
CA GLN A 78 9.96 5.47 1.06
C GLN A 78 9.35 5.52 2.45
N VAL A 79 8.67 4.44 2.83
CA VAL A 79 8.13 4.23 4.17
C VAL A 79 8.50 2.83 4.66
N SER A 80 8.92 2.73 5.92
CA SER A 80 9.30 1.45 6.53
C SER A 80 8.07 0.60 6.84
N LEU A 81 8.23 -0.73 6.82
CA LEU A 81 7.15 -1.65 7.20
C LEU A 81 6.75 -1.46 8.66
N ASN A 82 7.68 -1.14 9.56
CA ASN A 82 7.36 -0.86 10.96
C ASN A 82 6.41 0.33 11.11
N LYS A 83 6.63 1.41 10.34
CA LYS A 83 5.72 2.56 10.35
C LYS A 83 4.36 2.19 9.76
N LEU A 84 4.34 1.39 8.69
CA LEU A 84 3.09 0.90 8.09
C LEU A 84 2.29 0.03 9.07
N ARG A 85 2.93 -0.84 9.86
CA ARG A 85 2.25 -1.62 10.90
C ARG A 85 1.58 -0.73 11.94
N GLN A 86 2.28 0.32 12.38
CA GLN A 86 1.72 1.29 13.33
C GLN A 86 0.51 2.01 12.73
N LEU A 87 0.59 2.44 11.46
CA LEU A 87 -0.56 3.03 10.76
C LEU A 87 -1.69 2.01 10.58
N ASN A 88 -1.37 0.75 10.32
CA ASN A 88 -2.37 -0.30 10.13
C ASN A 88 -3.21 -0.52 11.39
N GLN A 89 -2.65 -0.29 12.58
CA GLN A 89 -3.39 -0.37 13.85
C GLN A 89 -4.48 0.71 13.98
N THR A 90 -4.37 1.82 13.24
CA THR A 90 -5.36 2.90 13.25
C THR A 90 -6.40 2.77 12.14
N VAL A 91 -6.27 1.78 11.25
CA VAL A 91 -7.24 1.57 10.16
C VAL A 91 -8.43 0.78 10.67
N ALA A 92 -9.61 1.40 10.61
CA ALA A 92 -10.87 0.75 10.98
C ALA A 92 -11.18 -0.42 10.05
N GLN A 93 -11.88 -1.43 10.56
CA GLN A 93 -12.23 -2.62 9.78
C GLN A 93 -13.07 -2.28 8.53
N ALA A 94 -13.95 -1.27 8.63
CA ALA A 94 -14.78 -0.81 7.51
C ALA A 94 -13.96 -0.15 6.39
N ASP A 95 -12.79 0.39 6.71
CA ASP A 95 -11.88 1.02 5.75
C ASP A 95 -10.92 0.00 5.13
N ARG A 96 -11.06 -1.30 5.40
CA ARG A 96 -10.21 -2.34 4.81
C ARG A 96 -10.89 -2.95 3.60
N VAL A 97 -10.11 -3.28 2.58
CA VAL A 97 -10.56 -4.20 1.56
C VAL A 97 -10.76 -5.58 2.22
N PRO A 98 -11.96 -6.20 2.12
CA PRO A 98 -12.23 -7.48 2.74
C PRO A 98 -11.42 -8.60 2.05
N ARG A 99 -11.08 -9.63 2.83
CA ARG A 99 -10.52 -10.86 2.27
C ARG A 99 -11.63 -11.66 1.60
N ALA A 100 -11.32 -12.25 0.44
CA ALA A 100 -12.19 -13.26 -0.13
C ALA A 100 -12.21 -14.48 0.80
N ILE A 101 -13.41 -15.03 1.02
CA ILE A 101 -13.64 -16.28 1.76
C ILE A 101 -13.56 -17.44 0.77
#